data_AF-Q0F0A2-F1
#
_entry.id   AF-Q0F0A2-F1
#
_cell.length_a   1.000
_cell.length_b   1.000
_cell.length_c   1.000
_cell.angle_alpha   90.00
_cell.angle_beta   90.00
_cell.angle_gamma   90.00
#
_symmetry.space_group_name_H-M   'P 1'
#
loop_
_entity.id
_entity.type
_entity.pdbx_description
1 polymer ?
#
loop_
_entity_poly.entity_id
_entity_poly.type
_entity_poly.pdbx_seq_one_letter_code
_entity_poly.pdbx_strand_id
1 'polypeptide(L)'
;MSSVYEQLGGEPAINAAVDIFYRKVLADKYVIRFFEGVDMEKQAGKQKAFLTMVTGGPNSYTGKDMREGHRHLVAMGLDDSHFDHILCHLRSTLAELGVAQNLIDTVISVAESTRDDVLDR
;
A
#
# COMPACT_ATOMS: atom_id res chain seq x y z
N MET A 1 12.10 3.54 21.66
CA MET A 1 12.23 2.55 20.56
C MET A 1 11.94 3.31 19.27
N SER A 2 12.72 3.09 18.22
CA SER A 2 12.52 3.75 16.94
C SER A 2 11.37 3.09 16.17
N SER A 3 10.49 3.87 15.53
CA SER A 3 9.37 3.33 14.75
C SER A 3 9.86 2.61 13.48
N VAL A 4 9.03 1.78 12.86
CA VAL A 4 9.38 1.15 11.57
C VAL A 4 9.66 2.23 10.53
N TYR A 5 8.90 3.33 10.54
CA TYR A 5 9.09 4.49 9.69
C TYR A 5 10.50 5.08 9.79
N GLU A 6 10.98 5.32 11.01
CA GLU A 6 12.33 5.82 11.25
C GLU A 6 13.39 4.81 10.82
N GLN A 7 13.17 3.53 11.10
CA GLN A 7 14.09 2.44 10.70
C GLN A 7 14.15 2.27 9.17
N LEU A 8 13.09 2.61 8.45
CA LEU A 8 13.06 2.62 6.99
C LEU A 8 13.82 3.82 6.37
N GLY A 9 14.11 4.87 7.15
CA GLY A 9 14.71 6.11 6.65
C GLY A 9 13.72 7.26 6.50
N GLY A 10 12.52 7.15 7.08
CA GLY A 10 11.52 8.22 7.15
C GLY A 10 10.90 8.60 5.80
N GLU A 11 10.48 9.87 5.69
CA GLU A 11 9.72 10.40 4.55
C GLU A 11 10.38 10.14 3.19
N PRO A 12 11.71 10.35 3.01
CA PRO A 12 12.36 10.06 1.73
C PRO A 12 12.22 8.59 1.30
N ALA A 13 12.33 7.66 2.25
CA ALA A 13 12.21 6.23 1.98
C ALA A 13 10.77 5.85 1.64
N ILE A 14 9.78 6.40 2.35
CA ILE A 14 8.35 6.21 2.03
C ILE A 14 8.02 6.76 0.64
N ASN A 15 8.55 7.93 0.29
CA ASN A 15 8.36 8.52 -1.03
C ASN A 15 8.89 7.61 -2.14
N ALA A 16 10.13 7.15 -2.00
CA ALA A 16 10.74 6.22 -2.96
C ALA A 16 9.96 4.89 -3.05
N ALA A 17 9.52 4.35 -1.91
CA ALA A 17 8.73 3.13 -1.87
C ALA A 17 7.41 3.29 -2.63
N VAL A 18 6.66 4.38 -2.42
CA VAL A 18 5.37 4.57 -3.11
C VAL A 18 5.56 4.73 -4.62
N ASP A 19 6.60 5.45 -5.04
CA ASP A 19 6.87 5.66 -6.47
C ASP A 19 7.23 4.33 -7.16
N ILE A 20 8.09 3.50 -6.54
CA ILE A 20 8.44 2.17 -7.05
C ILE A 20 7.21 1.24 -7.06
N PHE A 21 6.44 1.23 -5.97
CA PHE A 21 5.26 0.41 -5.79
C PHE A 21 4.24 0.66 -6.92
N TYR A 22 3.90 1.92 -7.20
CA TYR A 22 2.93 2.22 -8.25
C TYR A 22 3.44 1.92 -9.65
N ARG A 23 4.75 2.03 -9.92
CA ARG A 23 5.30 1.54 -11.19
C ARG A 23 5.05 0.05 -11.39
N LYS A 24 5.16 -0.76 -10.34
CA LYS A 24 4.90 -2.21 -10.41
C LYS A 24 3.40 -2.50 -10.56
N VAL A 25 2.55 -1.84 -9.77
CA VAL A 25 1.09 -1.98 -9.83
C VAL A 25 0.54 -1.61 -11.20
N LEU A 26 0.99 -0.48 -11.76
CA LEU A 26 0.54 -0.03 -13.09
C LEU A 26 1.12 -0.86 -14.25
N ALA A 27 2.13 -1.69 -14.00
CA ALA A 27 2.64 -2.65 -14.98
C ALA A 27 1.96 -4.03 -14.86
N ASP A 28 1.12 -4.25 -13.84
CA ASP A 28 0.49 -5.52 -13.56
C ASP A 28 -0.90 -5.61 -14.20
N LYS A 29 -1.00 -6.43 -15.25
CA LYS A 29 -2.25 -6.68 -16.00
C LYS A 29 -3.41 -7.19 -15.16
N TYR A 30 -3.18 -7.79 -13.99
CA TYR A 30 -4.24 -8.32 -13.15
C TYR A 30 -4.95 -7.22 -12.34
N VAL A 31 -4.23 -6.17 -11.97
CA VAL A 31 -4.75 -5.10 -11.09
C VAL A 31 -4.88 -3.74 -11.77
N ILE A 32 -4.17 -3.50 -12.89
CA ILE A 32 -4.16 -2.20 -13.58
C ILE A 32 -5.57 -1.65 -13.89
N ARG A 33 -6.52 -2.53 -14.21
CA ARG A 33 -7.91 -2.16 -14.52
C ARG A 33 -8.62 -1.41 -13.38
N PHE A 34 -8.23 -1.62 -12.12
CA PHE A 34 -8.82 -0.90 -10.97
C PHE A 34 -8.28 0.52 -10.82
N PHE A 35 -7.21 0.86 -11.55
CA PHE A 35 -6.58 2.18 -11.54
C PHE A 35 -6.92 3.00 -12.78
N GLU A 36 -7.77 2.50 -13.68
CA GLU A 36 -8.25 3.25 -14.84
C GLU A 36 -9.06 4.48 -14.40
N GLY A 37 -8.68 5.66 -14.90
CA GLY A 37 -9.33 6.92 -14.52
C GLY A 37 -8.98 7.43 -13.11
N VAL A 38 -8.09 6.76 -12.38
CA VAL A 38 -7.60 7.22 -11.08
C VAL A 38 -6.53 8.29 -11.26
N ASP A 39 -6.67 9.39 -10.50
CA ASP A 39 -5.63 10.40 -10.36
C ASP A 39 -4.47 9.83 -9.54
N MET A 40 -3.43 9.36 -10.25
CA MET A 40 -2.31 8.66 -9.63
C MET A 40 -1.45 9.56 -8.74
N GLU A 41 -1.45 10.88 -8.95
CA GLU A 41 -0.74 11.81 -8.07
C GLU A 41 -1.43 11.88 -6.71
N LYS A 42 -2.76 12.05 -6.70
CA LYS A 42 -3.55 11.99 -5.46
C LYS A 42 -3.47 10.63 -4.79
N GLN A 43 -3.50 9.55 -5.58
CA GLN A 43 -3.43 8.19 -5.08
C GLN A 43 -2.07 7.89 -4.44
N ALA A 44 -0.97 8.35 -5.04
CA ALA A 44 0.36 8.28 -4.44
C ALA A 44 0.41 9.04 -3.11
N GLY A 45 -0.17 10.24 -3.03
CA GLY A 45 -0.26 11.00 -1.78
C GLY A 45 -0.99 10.23 -0.66
N LYS A 46 -2.12 9.59 -0.97
CA LYS A 46 -2.85 8.75 0.00
C LYS A 46 -2.05 7.53 0.44
N GLN A 47 -1.34 6.88 -0.49
CA GLN A 47 -0.51 5.71 -0.18
C GLN A 47 0.68 6.08 0.70
N LYS A 48 1.31 7.26 0.47
CA LYS A 48 2.39 7.79 1.32
C LYS A 48 1.88 7.98 2.74
N ALA A 49 0.73 8.65 2.90
CA ALA A 49 0.11 8.83 4.21
C ALA A 49 -0.24 7.49 4.90
N PHE A 50 -0.76 6.53 4.15
CA PHE A 50 -1.06 5.19 4.65
C PHE A 50 0.20 4.44 5.09
N LEU A 51 1.25 4.38 4.26
CA LEU A 51 2.51 3.72 4.61
C LEU A 51 3.19 4.39 5.81
N THR A 52 3.18 5.71 5.89
CA THR A 52 3.65 6.44 7.07
C THR A 52 2.85 6.07 8.31
N MET A 53 1.52 5.96 8.22
CA MET A 53 0.67 5.51 9.33
C MET A 53 1.03 4.09 9.80
N VAL A 54 1.04 3.11 8.89
CA VAL A 54 1.24 1.70 9.26
C VAL A 54 2.66 1.39 9.72
N THR A 55 3.63 2.21 9.33
CA THR A 55 5.02 2.11 9.80
C THR A 55 5.25 2.86 11.12
N GLY A 56 4.23 3.48 11.70
CA GLY A 56 4.33 4.22 12.97
C GLY A 56 5.03 5.57 12.84
N GLY A 57 5.02 6.15 11.64
CA GLY A 57 5.44 7.52 11.38
C GLY A 57 4.35 8.55 11.69
N PRO A 58 4.70 9.84 11.68
CA PRO A 58 3.75 10.93 11.89
C PRO A 58 2.73 10.93 10.75
N ASN A 59 1.47 10.63 11.04
CA ASN A 59 0.43 10.63 10.04
C ASN A 59 -0.81 11.39 10.52
N SER A 60 -1.52 11.93 9.53
CA SER A 60 -2.85 12.51 9.66
C SER A 60 -3.72 11.95 8.54
N TYR A 61 -3.75 10.61 8.40
CA TYR A 61 -4.52 9.93 7.37
C TYR A 61 -6.00 10.30 7.50
N THR A 62 -6.49 11.10 6.55
CA THR A 62 -7.88 11.55 6.43
C THR A 62 -8.59 10.89 5.25
N GLY A 63 -8.03 9.81 4.73
CA GLY A 63 -8.63 9.08 3.62
C GLY A 63 -10.00 8.50 4.00
N LYS A 64 -10.75 8.10 2.97
CA LYS A 64 -11.96 7.28 3.19
C LYS A 64 -11.56 6.05 4.00
N ASP A 65 -12.49 5.59 4.81
CA ASP A 65 -12.43 4.26 5.40
C ASP A 65 -12.07 3.23 4.32
N MET A 66 -11.20 2.26 4.63
CA MET A 66 -10.71 1.27 3.66
C MET A 66 -11.88 0.57 2.97
N ARG A 67 -12.96 0.29 3.69
CA ARG A 67 -14.15 -0.35 3.15
C ARG A 67 -14.91 0.55 2.18
N GLU A 68 -15.20 1.78 2.61
CA GLU A 68 -15.90 2.74 1.73
C GLU A 68 -15.08 3.05 0.47
N GLY A 69 -13.76 3.15 0.60
CA GLY A 69 -12.84 3.43 -0.48
C GLY A 69 -12.81 2.34 -1.55
N HIS A 70 -12.95 1.07 -1.19
CA HIS A 70 -12.76 -0.07 -2.10
C HIS A 70 -14.06 -0.80 -2.47
N ARG A 71 -15.19 -0.53 -1.80
CA ARG A 71 -16.50 -1.17 -2.08
C ARG A 71 -16.88 -1.18 -3.57
N HIS A 72 -16.67 -0.07 -4.28
CA HIS A 72 -16.98 0.00 -5.71
C HIS A 72 -16.07 -0.90 -6.57
N LEU A 73 -14.84 -1.17 -6.14
CA LEU A 73 -13.92 -2.09 -6.80
C LEU A 73 -14.33 -3.55 -6.56
N VAL A 74 -14.86 -3.88 -5.38
CA VAL A 74 -15.47 -5.20 -5.10
C VAL A 74 -16.62 -5.46 -6.07
N ALA A 75 -17.46 -4.46 -6.34
CA ALA A 75 -18.50 -4.56 -7.36
C ALA A 75 -17.94 -4.75 -8.80
N MET A 76 -16.67 -4.39 -9.05
CA MET A 76 -15.95 -4.64 -10.30
C MET A 76 -15.21 -5.99 -10.33
N GLY A 77 -15.32 -6.79 -9.27
CA GLY A 77 -14.67 -8.09 -9.14
C GLY A 77 -13.27 -8.04 -8.51
N LEU A 78 -13.01 -7.08 -7.62
CA LEU A 78 -11.86 -7.15 -6.70
C LEU A 78 -12.05 -8.36 -5.75
N ASP A 79 -11.00 -9.15 -5.59
CA ASP A 79 -11.01 -10.37 -4.77
C ASP A 79 -9.64 -10.59 -4.09
N ASP A 80 -9.51 -11.69 -3.35
CA ASP A 80 -8.28 -12.06 -2.64
C ASP A 80 -7.05 -12.14 -3.55
N SER A 81 -7.20 -12.61 -4.79
CA SER A 81 -6.06 -12.74 -5.72
C SER A 81 -5.51 -11.37 -6.11
N HIS A 82 -6.38 -10.39 -6.33
CA HIS A 82 -5.96 -9.02 -6.63
C HIS A 82 -5.27 -8.37 -5.42
N PHE A 83 -5.76 -8.63 -4.21
CA PHE A 83 -5.13 -8.16 -2.98
C PHE A 83 -3.72 -8.75 -2.80
N ASP A 84 -3.56 -10.05 -3.08
CA ASP A 84 -2.26 -10.73 -3.02
C ASP A 84 -1.24 -10.13 -3.99
N HIS A 85 -1.69 -9.74 -5.19
CA HIS A 85 -0.85 -9.00 -6.15
C HIS A 85 -0.35 -7.67 -5.57
N ILE A 86 -1.23 -6.91 -4.90
CA ILE A 86 -0.85 -5.66 -4.23
C ILE A 86 0.18 -5.91 -3.12
N LEU A 87 -0.01 -6.92 -2.28
CA LEU A 87 0.97 -7.27 -1.24
C LEU A 87 2.31 -7.73 -1.82
N CYS A 88 2.29 -8.50 -2.90
CA CYS A 88 3.50 -8.94 -3.59
C CYS A 88 4.30 -7.73 -4.10
N HIS A 89 3.63 -6.76 -4.72
CA HIS A 89 4.27 -5.53 -5.18
C HIS A 89 4.85 -4.70 -4.03
N LEU A 90 4.12 -4.59 -2.92
CA LEU A 90 4.60 -3.89 -1.73
C LEU A 90 5.84 -4.59 -1.15
N ARG A 91 5.79 -5.92 -0.96
CA ARG A 91 6.89 -6.74 -0.46
C ARG A 91 8.12 -6.61 -1.34
N SER A 92 7.96 -6.74 -2.66
CA SER A 92 9.06 -6.64 -3.62
C SER A 92 9.69 -5.24 -3.65
N THR A 93 8.88 -4.20 -3.50
CA THR A 93 9.35 -2.81 -3.44
C THR A 93 10.23 -2.56 -2.22
N LEU A 94 9.77 -3.02 -1.05
CA LEU A 94 10.56 -2.87 0.19
C LEU A 94 11.87 -3.67 0.11
N ALA A 95 11.82 -4.88 -0.45
CA ALA A 95 13.02 -5.68 -0.68
C ALA A 95 14.02 -5.01 -1.64
N GLU A 96 13.54 -4.39 -2.73
CA GLU A 96 14.36 -3.64 -3.69
C GLU A 96 15.04 -2.42 -3.05
N LEU A 97 14.39 -1.81 -2.06
CA LEU A 97 14.94 -0.71 -1.27
C LEU A 97 15.91 -1.17 -0.17
N GLY A 98 16.19 -2.47 -0.06
CA GLY A 98 17.12 -3.02 0.94
C GLY A 98 16.56 -3.04 2.37
N VAL A 99 15.23 -2.97 2.52
CA VAL A 99 14.58 -3.05 3.83
C VAL A 99 14.81 -4.43 4.44
N ALA A 100 15.16 -4.48 5.73
CA ALA A 100 15.38 -5.73 6.43
C ALA A 100 14.10 -6.59 6.48
N GLN A 101 14.25 -7.91 6.29
CA GLN A 101 13.13 -8.85 6.16
C GLN A 101 12.12 -8.76 7.31
N ASN A 102 12.58 -8.60 8.56
CA ASN A 102 11.72 -8.45 9.73
C ASN A 102 10.82 -7.20 9.66
N LEU A 103 11.31 -6.10 9.06
CA LEU A 103 10.52 -4.90 8.85
C LEU A 103 9.53 -5.07 7.71
N ILE A 104 9.93 -5.75 6.63
CA ILE A 104 9.02 -6.12 5.54
C ILE A 104 7.85 -6.94 6.08
N ASP A 105 8.13 -7.96 6.89
CA ASP A 105 7.08 -8.82 7.46
C ASP A 105 6.14 -8.05 8.39
N THR A 106 6.67 -7.08 9.13
CA THR A 106 5.85 -6.17 9.95
C THR A 106 4.90 -5.34 9.08
N VAL A 107 5.42 -4.70 8.02
CA VAL A 107 4.61 -3.87 7.12
C VAL A 107 3.57 -4.70 6.39
N ILE A 108 3.93 -5.89 5.89
CA ILE A 108 3.00 -6.78 5.21
C ILE A 108 1.93 -7.30 6.17
N SER A 109 2.26 -7.62 7.43
CA SER A 109 1.25 -8.03 8.41
C SER A 109 0.23 -6.94 8.68
N VAL A 110 0.64 -5.67 8.70
CA VAL A 110 -0.31 -4.56 8.89
C VAL A 110 -1.16 -4.35 7.62
N ALA A 111 -0.55 -4.41 6.44
CA ALA A 111 -1.30 -4.33 5.18
C ALA A 111 -2.31 -5.49 5.04
N GLU A 112 -1.93 -6.71 5.41
CA GLU A 112 -2.81 -7.89 5.41
C GLU A 112 -4.03 -7.68 6.32
N SER A 113 -3.86 -7.01 7.47
CA SER A 113 -4.96 -6.78 8.41
C SER A 113 -6.10 -5.91 7.84
N THR A 114 -5.88 -5.19 6.74
CA THR A 114 -6.93 -4.38 6.08
C THR A 114 -7.71 -5.15 5.01
N ARG A 115 -7.37 -6.41 4.75
CA ARG A 115 -7.96 -7.22 3.67
C ARG A 115 -9.47 -7.28 3.74
N ASP A 116 -10.02 -7.55 4.92
CA ASP A 116 -11.47 -7.73 5.09
C ASP A 116 -12.23 -6.42 4.82
N ASP A 117 -11.67 -5.28 5.22
CA ASP A 117 -12.24 -3.98 4.88
C ASP A 117 -12.16 -3.71 3.38
N VAL A 118 -11.01 -3.94 2.75
CA VAL A 118 -10.82 -3.73 1.31
C VAL A 118 -11.74 -4.62 0.47
N LEU A 119 -12.00 -5.85 0.92
CA LEU A 119 -12.87 -6.82 0.24
C LEU A 119 -14.34 -6.75 0.71
N ASP A 120 -14.68 -5.76 1.54
CA ASP A 120 -16.04 -5.49 2.06
C ASP A 120 -16.70 -6.71 2.73
N ARG A 121 -15.96 -7.43 3.59
CA ARG A 121 -16.44 -8.61 4.36
C ARG A 121 -16.32 -8.47 5.87
#